data_AF-A0A831Z2A0-F1
#
_entry.id   AF-A0A831Z2A0-F1
#
_cell.length_a   1.000
_cell.length_b   1.000
_cell.length_c   1.000
_cell.angle_alpha   90.00
_cell.angle_beta   90.00
_cell.angle_gamma   90.00
#
_symmetry.space_group_name_H-M   'P 1'
#
loop_
_entity.id
_entity.type
_entity.pdbx_description
1 polymer ?
#
loop_
_entity_poly.entity_id
_entity_poly.type
_entity_poly.pdbx_seq_one_letter_code
_entity_poly.pdbx_strand_id
1 'polypeptide(L)'
;IGDYILSGGEIPALAVIDAIARLIPGVLDEEATRSESFSPSTALEPPQYTRPEEFRGMKVPKILLSGNHPEIAKWREREALKKTKKLRPDLLPPKPRRSKMRSPAAKKTT
;
A
#
# COMPACT_ATOMS: atom_id res chain seq x y z
N ILE A 1 -1.41 -16.19 -11.42
CA ILE A 1 -2.18 -15.00 -10.95
C ILE A 1 -2.72 -15.15 -9.51
N GLY A 2 -2.52 -16.32 -8.88
CA GLY A 2 -2.71 -16.58 -7.45
C GLY A 2 -2.89 -18.08 -7.20
N ASP A 3 -3.07 -18.47 -5.94
CA ASP A 3 -3.18 -19.87 -5.52
C ASP A 3 -4.63 -20.38 -5.63
N TYR A 4 -5.07 -20.69 -6.85
CA TYR A 4 -6.40 -21.23 -7.16
C TYR A 4 -6.41 -21.95 -8.52
N ILE A 5 -7.43 -22.79 -8.75
CA ILE A 5 -7.60 -23.59 -9.98
C ILE A 5 -8.63 -22.92 -10.89
N LEU A 6 -8.32 -22.86 -12.20
CA LEU A 6 -9.24 -22.40 -13.25
C LEU A 6 -9.47 -23.50 -14.28
N SER A 7 -10.57 -23.40 -15.02
CA SER A 7 -10.92 -24.36 -16.09
C SER A 7 -10.01 -24.27 -17.31
N GLY A 8 -9.33 -23.14 -17.51
CA GLY A 8 -8.54 -22.85 -18.70
C GLY A 8 -7.59 -21.67 -18.51
N GLY A 9 -6.80 -21.37 -19.54
CA GLY A 9 -5.73 -20.36 -19.53
C GLY A 9 -6.16 -18.96 -19.98
N GLU A 10 -7.41 -18.78 -20.43
CA GLU A 10 -7.90 -17.56 -21.05
C GLU A 10 -7.96 -16.39 -20.05
N ILE A 11 -8.54 -16.62 -18.87
CA ILE A 11 -8.60 -15.63 -17.79
C ILE A 11 -7.20 -15.18 -17.33
N PRO A 12 -6.24 -16.07 -17.01
CA PRO A 12 -4.90 -15.63 -16.63
C PRO A 12 -4.15 -14.96 -17.76
N ALA A 13 -4.34 -15.37 -19.01
CA ALA A 13 -3.75 -14.66 -20.15
C ALA A 13 -4.27 -13.22 -20.25
N LEU A 14 -5.58 -13.01 -20.17
CA LEU A 14 -6.18 -11.67 -20.22
C LEU A 14 -5.75 -10.79 -19.05
N ALA A 15 -5.67 -11.34 -17.82
CA ALA A 15 -5.21 -10.59 -16.65
C ALA A 15 -3.75 -10.13 -16.80
N VAL A 16 -2.89 -10.97 -17.38
CA VAL A 16 -1.48 -10.62 -17.63
C VAL A 16 -1.39 -9.58 -18.76
N ILE A 17 -2.14 -9.74 -19.85
CA ILE A 17 -2.18 -8.77 -20.95
C ILE A 17 -2.61 -7.40 -20.43
N ASP A 18 -3.68 -7.32 -19.64
CA ASP A 18 -4.17 -6.07 -19.06
C ASP A 18 -3.12 -5.41 -18.17
N ALA A 19 -2.54 -6.15 -17.23
CA ALA A 19 -1.52 -5.63 -16.32
C ALA A 19 -0.29 -5.06 -17.06
N ILE A 20 0.15 -5.72 -18.13
CA ILE A 20 1.31 -5.28 -18.92
C ILE A 20 0.94 -4.12 -19.86
N ALA A 21 -0.23 -4.16 -20.50
CA ALA A 21 -0.66 -3.13 -21.44
C ALA A 21 -0.76 -1.74 -20.78
N ARG A 22 -1.12 -1.70 -19.49
CA ARG A 22 -1.16 -0.46 -18.68
C ARG A 22 0.21 0.20 -18.50
N LEU A 23 1.30 -0.54 -18.68
CA LEU A 23 2.66 -0.03 -18.58
C LEU A 23 3.20 0.51 -19.92
N ILE A 24 2.45 0.34 -21.03
CA ILE A 24 2.85 0.85 -22.34
C ILE A 24 2.71 2.38 -22.34
N PRO A 25 3.78 3.13 -22.68
CA PRO A 25 3.72 4.59 -22.72
C PRO A 25 2.59 5.10 -23.62
N GLY A 26 1.81 6.04 -23.10
CA GLY A 26 0.67 6.64 -23.82
C GLY A 26 -0.67 5.93 -23.61
N VAL A 27 -0.71 4.78 -22.93
CA VAL A 27 -1.99 4.13 -22.56
C VAL A 27 -2.59 4.76 -21.30
N LEU A 28 -1.77 5.00 -20.28
CA LEU A 28 -2.15 5.68 -19.04
C LEU A 28 -1.20 6.85 -18.76
N ASP A 29 -1.69 7.83 -18.03
CA ASP A 29 -0.85 8.87 -17.45
C ASP A 29 0.07 8.29 -16.36
N GLU A 30 1.31 8.75 -16.29
CA GLU A 30 2.30 8.21 -15.35
C GLU A 30 1.86 8.37 -13.89
N GLU A 31 1.20 9.49 -13.56
CA GLU A 31 0.74 9.77 -12.20
C GLU A 31 -0.33 8.77 -11.72
N ALA A 32 -1.16 8.25 -12.63
CA ALA A 32 -2.18 7.26 -12.29
C ALA A 32 -1.52 5.99 -11.73
N THR A 33 -0.46 5.50 -12.40
CA THR A 33 0.23 4.27 -12.00
C THR A 33 1.10 4.42 -10.73
N ARG A 34 1.49 5.65 -10.38
CA ARG A 34 2.28 5.95 -9.17
C ARG A 34 1.46 5.94 -7.88
N SER A 35 0.13 6.00 -7.97
CA SER A 35 -0.76 6.11 -6.80
C SER A 35 -1.61 4.86 -6.56
N GLU A 36 -1.19 3.71 -7.10
CA GLU A 36 -1.89 2.44 -6.99
C GLU A 36 -1.42 1.62 -5.78
N SER A 37 -2.19 0.59 -5.43
CA SER A 37 -1.69 -0.42 -4.50
C SER A 37 -0.42 -1.08 -5.09
N PHE A 38 0.54 -1.41 -4.22
CA PHE A 38 1.82 -2.03 -4.61
C PHE A 38 2.79 -1.13 -5.41
N SER A 39 2.48 0.16 -5.57
CA SER A 39 3.33 1.16 -6.24
C SER A 39 3.27 2.50 -5.49
N PRO A 40 4.38 3.19 -5.15
CA PRO A 40 5.80 2.80 -5.21
C PRO A 40 6.27 2.02 -3.97
N SER A 41 5.37 1.76 -3.03
CA SER A 41 5.63 0.99 -1.81
C SER A 41 4.85 -0.33 -1.84
N THR A 42 5.23 -1.31 -1.03
CA THR A 42 4.49 -2.57 -0.92
C THR A 42 3.14 -2.41 -0.20
N ALA A 43 2.67 -1.21 0.10
CA ALA A 43 1.42 -0.96 0.81
C ALA A 43 0.17 -0.96 -0.10
N LEU A 44 -0.99 -1.12 0.53
CA LEU A 44 -2.30 -0.89 -0.09
C LEU A 44 -2.62 0.60 -0.18
N GLU A 45 -3.41 0.99 -1.17
CA GLU A 45 -3.85 2.38 -1.38
C GLU A 45 -4.74 2.89 -0.22
N PRO A 46 -4.61 4.18 0.17
CA PRO A 46 -5.50 4.81 1.14
C PRO A 46 -6.99 4.78 0.71
N PRO A 47 -7.93 5.00 1.64
CA PRO A 47 -9.32 5.18 1.29
C PRO A 47 -9.52 6.44 0.43
N GLN A 48 -10.28 6.28 -0.66
CA GLN A 48 -10.64 7.36 -1.58
C GLN A 48 -12.04 7.88 -1.27
N TYR A 49 -12.22 9.19 -1.46
CA TYR A 49 -13.47 9.88 -1.21
C TYR A 49 -13.81 10.74 -2.42
N THR A 50 -15.09 10.82 -2.73
CA THR A 50 -15.64 11.69 -3.76
C THR A 50 -16.96 12.27 -3.26
N ARG A 51 -17.57 13.15 -4.05
CA ARG A 51 -18.84 13.79 -3.73
C ARG A 51 -19.95 12.74 -3.54
N PRO A 52 -20.92 12.98 -2.64
CA PRO A 52 -21.08 14.14 -1.74
C PRO A 52 -20.22 14.07 -0.46
N GLU A 53 -20.05 15.20 0.25
CA GLU A 53 -19.26 15.27 1.50
C GLU A 53 -19.81 14.41 2.64
N GLU A 54 -21.11 14.16 2.65
CA GLU A 54 -21.76 13.27 3.60
C GLU A 54 -22.66 12.30 2.84
N PHE A 55 -22.42 11.01 3.03
CA PHE A 55 -23.19 9.94 2.42
C PHE A 55 -23.68 8.97 3.51
N ARG A 56 -25.00 8.89 3.71
CA ARG A 56 -25.63 8.03 4.73
C ARG A 56 -25.06 8.22 6.14
N GLY A 57 -24.81 9.48 6.54
CA GLY A 57 -24.21 9.82 7.83
C GLY A 57 -22.69 9.64 7.93
N MET A 58 -22.04 9.13 6.87
CA MET A 58 -20.58 9.03 6.80
C MET A 58 -20.00 10.29 6.18
N LYS A 59 -19.16 10.99 6.94
CA LYS A 59 -18.54 12.24 6.49
C LYS A 59 -17.16 11.99 5.91
N VAL A 60 -16.81 12.75 4.88
CA VAL A 60 -15.43 12.85 4.38
C VAL A 60 -14.54 13.38 5.52
N PRO A 61 -13.35 12.77 5.77
CA PRO A 61 -12.41 13.28 6.75
C PRO A 61 -12.09 14.76 6.52
N LYS A 62 -12.23 15.60 7.56
CA LYS A 62 -12.01 17.06 7.47
C LYS A 62 -10.66 17.44 6.86
N ILE A 63 -9.63 16.62 7.08
CA ILE A 63 -8.30 16.85 6.50
C ILE A 63 -8.31 16.84 4.97
N LEU A 64 -9.16 16.01 4.35
CA LEU A 64 -9.30 15.96 2.89
C LEU A 64 -10.04 17.18 2.34
N LEU A 65 -10.79 17.89 3.18
CA LEU A 65 -11.49 19.14 2.84
C LEU A 65 -10.65 20.39 3.14
N SER A 66 -9.45 20.22 3.73
CA SER A 66 -8.63 21.35 4.22
C SER A 66 -7.82 22.08 3.14
N GLY A 67 -7.66 21.48 1.96
CA GLY A 67 -6.76 21.98 0.90
C GLY A 67 -5.26 21.90 1.26
N ASN A 68 -4.89 21.42 2.44
CA ASN A 68 -3.50 21.29 2.86
C ASN A 68 -2.86 20.04 2.26
N HIS A 69 -2.27 20.18 1.07
CA HIS A 69 -1.65 19.06 0.33
C HIS A 69 -0.62 18.26 1.15
N PRO A 70 0.34 18.89 1.89
CA PRO A 70 1.27 18.15 2.76
C PRO A 70 0.59 17.30 3.84
N GLU A 71 -0.42 17.84 4.54
CA GLU A 71 -1.11 17.10 5.59
C GLU A 71 -2.03 16.01 5.03
N ILE A 72 -2.62 16.23 3.86
CA ILE A 72 -3.37 15.20 3.13
C ILE A 72 -2.45 14.05 2.74
N ALA A 73 -1.24 14.33 2.23
CA ALA A 73 -0.27 13.29 1.87
C ALA A 73 0.14 12.45 3.09
N LYS A 74 0.48 13.10 4.21
CA LYS A 74 0.80 12.40 5.48
C LYS A 74 -0.38 11.60 6.01
N TRP A 75 -1.61 12.08 5.84
CA TRP A 75 -2.80 11.35 6.25
C TRP A 75 -3.03 10.11 5.37
N ARG A 76 -2.89 10.25 4.05
CA ARG A 76 -3.00 9.15 3.09
C ARG A 76 -1.98 8.05 3.38
N GLU A 77 -0.72 8.40 3.62
CA GLU A 77 0.33 7.44 3.98
C GLU A 77 -0.02 6.66 5.27
N ARG A 78 -0.50 7.37 6.31
CA ARG A 78 -0.90 6.73 7.58
C ARG A 78 -2.07 5.78 7.41
N GLU A 79 -3.11 6.16 6.66
CA GLU A 79 -4.27 5.30 6.44
C GLU A 79 -3.94 4.11 5.52
N ALA A 80 -3.06 4.29 4.52
CA ALA A 80 -2.51 3.20 3.70
C ALA A 80 -1.80 2.15 4.56
N LEU A 81 -0.89 2.58 5.44
CA LEU A 81 -0.18 1.69 6.36
C LEU A 81 -1.13 0.99 7.35
N LYS A 82 -2.12 1.71 7.88
CA LYS A 82 -3.14 1.16 8.78
C LYS A 82 -3.99 0.08 8.08
N LYS A 83 -4.43 0.34 6.85
CA LYS A 83 -5.17 -0.61 6.02
C LYS A 83 -4.32 -1.84 5.71
N THR A 84 -3.07 -1.64 5.30
CA THR A 84 -2.11 -2.70 5.00
C THR A 84 -1.86 -3.57 6.23
N LYS A 85 -1.55 -2.98 7.39
CA LYS A 85 -1.34 -3.71 8.64
C LYS A 85 -2.55 -4.57 9.05
N LYS A 86 -3.76 -4.09 8.75
CA LYS A 86 -5.00 -4.80 9.08
C LYS A 86 -5.31 -5.94 8.10
N LEU A 87 -5.12 -5.73 6.80
CA LEU A 87 -5.61 -6.65 5.75
C LEU A 87 -4.52 -7.50 5.10
N ARG A 88 -3.30 -6.95 4.98
CA ARG A 88 -2.15 -7.57 4.32
C ARG A 88 -0.86 -7.28 5.10
N PRO A 89 -0.77 -7.76 6.37
CA PRO A 89 0.42 -7.53 7.21
C PRO A 89 1.69 -8.15 6.62
N ASP A 90 1.55 -9.14 5.73
CA ASP A 90 2.62 -9.79 4.98
C ASP A 90 3.39 -8.82 4.06
N LEU A 91 2.76 -7.73 3.64
CA LEU A 91 3.38 -6.72 2.78
C LEU A 91 4.29 -5.73 3.53
N LEU A 92 4.24 -5.72 4.86
CA LEU A 92 5.05 -4.83 5.67
C LEU A 92 6.47 -5.38 5.83
N PRO A 93 7.50 -4.52 5.85
CA PRO A 93 8.87 -4.98 6.04
C PRO A 93 9.00 -5.76 7.36
N PRO A 94 9.81 -6.83 7.39
CA PRO A 94 10.00 -7.61 8.59
C PRO A 94 10.52 -6.71 9.72
N LYS A 95 9.95 -6.87 10.93
CA LYS A 95 10.41 -6.12 12.09
C LYS A 95 11.93 -6.34 12.24
N PRO A 96 12.73 -5.28 12.42
CA PRO A 96 14.16 -5.45 12.66
C PRO A 96 14.33 -6.41 13.83
N ARG A 97 15.04 -7.52 13.58
CA ARG A 97 15.39 -8.47 14.64
C ARG A 97 16.17 -7.66 15.67
N ARG A 98 15.63 -7.52 16.89
CA ARG A 98 16.39 -7.01 18.03
C ARG A 98 17.66 -7.85 18.10
N SER A 99 18.80 -7.28 17.72
CA SER A 99 20.08 -7.92 17.98
C SER A 99 20.12 -8.11 19.49
N LYS A 100 20.20 -9.37 19.94
CA LYS A 100 20.54 -9.62 21.34
C LYS A 100 21.87 -8.93 21.54
N MET A 101 21.89 -7.80 22.26
CA MET A 101 23.12 -7.23 22.79
C MET A 101 23.82 -8.38 23.50
N ARG A 102 24.90 -8.90 22.91
CA ARG A 102 25.80 -9.80 23.63
C ARG A 102 26.34 -8.96 24.77
N SER A 103 25.94 -9.28 25.99
CA SER A 103 26.52 -8.68 27.19
C SER A 103 28.05 -8.78 27.07
N PRO A 104 28.80 -7.69 27.33
CA PRO A 104 30.24 -7.75 27.28
C PRO A 104 30.69 -8.75 28.34
N ALA A 105 31.39 -9.81 27.91
CA ALA A 105 31.98 -10.79 28.79
C ALA A 105 32.87 -10.04 29.81
N ALA A 106 32.60 -10.27 31.10
CA ALA A 106 33.43 -9.76 32.18
C ALA A 106 34.89 -10.19 31.93
N LYS A 107 35.76 -9.21 31.69
CA LYS A 107 37.21 -9.43 31.70
C LYS A 107 37.57 -9.88 33.12
N LYS A 108 37.90 -11.16 33.28
CA LYS A 108 38.57 -11.66 34.48
C LYS A 108 39.98 -11.08 34.47
N THR A 109 40.22 -10.15 35.38
CA THR A 109 41.56 -9.68 35.76
C THR A 109 42.27 -10.80 36.50
N THR A 110 43.46 -11.17 36.02
CA THR A 110 44.52 -11.87 36.77
C THR A 110 45.71 -10.93 36.84
#